data_AF-A0A1U8PQ49-F1
#
_entry.id   AF-A0A1U8PQ49-F1
#
_cell.length_a   1.000
_cell.length_b   1.000
_cell.length_c   1.000
_cell.angle_alpha   90.00
_cell.angle_beta   90.00
_cell.angle_gamma   90.00
#
_symmetry.space_group_name_H-M   'P 1'
#
loop_
_entity.id
_entity.type
_entity.pdbx_description
1 polymer ?
#
loop_
_entity_poly.entity_id
_entity_poly.type
_entity_poly.pdbx_seq_one_letter_code
_entity_poly.pdbx_strand_id
1 'polypeptide(L)'
;MRIQTLEIIMLCAPICGFASRDALRFKKHNDLFYIDDKDVEFKEVLESPLPKAPLDTSVTSHWLAIEGIQPAIPENASIEAPSDGKKAEYKEDGLSVDVKLPVKHVLSRELQLYFDKIVDITMNKSVSVLFKQALLSLATDSGLHPLVPYFTYFIADEVARNLNNFPLMFALK
;
A
#
# COMPACT_ATOMS: atom_id res chain seq x y z
N MET A 1 -1.52 34.84 -0.09
CA MET A 1 -2.02 33.92 0.95
C MET A 1 -2.05 34.66 2.28
N ARG A 2 -3.14 35.38 2.52
CA ARG A 2 -3.47 36.04 3.78
C ARG A 2 -4.97 35.82 3.94
N ILE A 3 -5.41 35.84 5.20
CA ILE A 3 -6.79 35.82 5.71
C ILE A 3 -7.07 34.52 6.47
N GLN A 4 -6.92 34.64 7.80
CA GLN A 4 -7.82 34.09 8.82
C GLN A 4 -8.05 32.57 8.76
N THR A 5 -7.13 31.77 9.27
CA THR A 5 -7.52 30.46 9.77
C THR A 5 -7.76 30.58 11.25
N LEU A 6 -9.00 30.96 11.54
CA LEU A 6 -9.70 30.77 12.80
C LEU A 6 -9.22 31.74 13.90
N GLU A 7 -10.15 32.53 14.40
CA GLU A 7 -10.04 33.25 15.66
C GLU A 7 -9.21 32.45 16.70
N ILE A 8 -8.54 33.11 17.61
CA ILE A 8 -8.52 32.55 18.97
C ILE A 8 -10.02 32.55 19.33
N ILE A 9 -10.76 31.45 19.08
CA ILE A 9 -12.23 31.33 18.79
C ILE A 9 -13.21 31.87 19.87
N MET A 10 -12.72 32.62 20.84
CA MET A 10 -13.50 33.39 21.78
C MET A 10 -12.65 34.60 22.15
N LEU A 11 -13.23 35.80 22.30
CA LEU A 11 -12.56 37.08 22.65
C LEU A 11 -11.91 37.08 24.07
N CYS A 12 -11.34 35.96 24.49
CA CYS A 12 -10.70 35.74 25.77
C CYS A 12 -9.19 35.97 25.65
N ALA A 13 -8.57 36.36 26.76
CA ALA A 13 -7.13 36.51 26.84
C ALA A 13 -6.42 35.17 26.60
N PRO A 14 -5.23 35.16 25.96
CA PRO A 14 -4.47 33.93 25.74
C PRO A 14 -4.06 33.33 27.08
N ILE A 15 -4.25 32.02 27.22
CA ILE A 15 -3.80 31.27 28.38
C ILE A 15 -2.32 30.95 28.17
N CYS A 16 -1.45 31.56 28.99
CA CYS A 16 -0.01 31.31 28.98
C CYS A 16 0.37 30.17 29.94
N GLY A 17 1.50 29.50 29.70
CA GLY A 17 2.08 28.51 30.63
C GLY A 17 1.82 27.03 30.31
N PHE A 18 1.16 26.70 29.19
CA PHE A 18 0.78 25.32 28.84
C PHE A 18 1.68 24.64 27.79
N ALA A 19 2.87 25.17 27.56
CA ALA A 19 3.82 24.63 26.58
C ALA A 19 5.02 23.91 27.23
N SER A 20 4.94 23.61 28.53
CA SER A 20 6.00 22.86 29.21
C SER A 20 6.16 21.47 28.61
N ARG A 21 7.39 20.97 28.57
CA ARG A 21 7.69 19.58 28.17
C ARG A 21 7.24 18.58 29.22
N ASP A 22 7.09 19.04 30.46
CA ASP A 22 6.68 18.19 31.56
C ASP A 22 5.16 18.05 31.60
N ALA A 23 4.70 16.80 31.74
CA ALA A 23 3.29 16.53 31.96
C ALA A 23 2.84 17.16 33.29
N LEU A 24 1.69 17.82 33.29
CA LEU A 24 1.08 18.38 34.50
C LEU A 24 0.83 17.27 35.52
N ARG A 25 1.42 17.40 36.72
CA ARG A 25 1.27 16.44 37.82
C ARG A 25 0.28 16.99 38.83
N PHE A 26 -0.96 16.52 38.73
CA PHE A 26 -1.99 16.80 39.73
C PHE A 26 -1.81 15.87 40.93
N LYS A 27 -1.72 16.44 42.14
CA LYS A 27 -1.76 15.69 43.40
C LYS A 27 -3.13 15.83 44.04
N LYS A 28 -3.57 14.76 44.73
CA LYS A 28 -4.82 14.71 45.48
C LYS A 28 -4.53 14.63 46.97
N HIS A 29 -5.18 15.48 47.76
CA HIS A 29 -5.18 15.39 49.22
C HIS A 29 -6.62 15.54 49.73
N ASN A 30 -7.16 14.50 50.37
CA ASN A 30 -8.61 14.34 50.61
C ASN A 30 -9.40 14.56 49.31
N ASP A 31 -10.35 15.51 49.28
CA ASP A 31 -11.15 15.85 48.10
C ASP A 31 -10.61 17.06 47.31
N LEU A 32 -9.39 17.51 47.59
CA LEU A 32 -8.74 18.63 46.91
C LEU A 32 -7.70 18.14 45.89
N PHE A 33 -7.74 18.69 44.68
CA PHE A 33 -6.68 18.55 43.69
C PHE A 33 -5.85 19.82 43.61
N TYR A 34 -4.53 19.69 43.61
CA TYR A 34 -3.60 20.80 43.45
C TYR A 34 -2.48 20.44 42.48
N ILE A 35 -1.88 21.47 41.87
CA ILE A 35 -0.69 21.31 41.04
C ILE A 35 0.52 21.42 41.96
N ASP A 36 1.36 20.38 41.96
CA ASP A 36 2.62 20.39 42.68
C ASP A 36 3.66 21.13 41.86
N ASP A 37 3.78 22.44 42.09
CA ASP A 37 4.79 23.27 41.45
C ASP A 37 5.99 23.44 42.39
N LYS A 38 7.20 23.23 41.86
CA LYS A 38 8.44 23.29 42.63
C LYS A 38 9.29 24.43 42.11
N ASP A 39 9.83 25.23 43.02
CA ASP A 39 10.80 26.26 42.66
C ASP A 39 12.08 25.60 42.11
N VAL A 40 12.56 26.10 40.98
CA VAL A 40 13.80 25.66 40.33
C VAL A 40 14.78 26.82 40.31
N GLU A 41 16.05 26.56 40.62
CA GLU A 41 17.09 27.59 40.56
C GLU A 41 17.42 27.96 39.12
N PHE A 42 17.59 29.25 38.85
CA PHE A 42 17.89 29.74 37.50
C PHE A 42 19.16 29.11 36.89
N LYS A 43 20.17 28.85 37.72
CA LYS A 43 21.42 28.22 37.30
C LYS A 43 21.21 26.79 36.80
N GLU A 44 20.33 26.03 37.45
CA GLU A 44 19.99 24.66 37.06
C GLU A 44 19.31 24.62 35.69
N VAL A 45 18.41 25.57 35.41
CA VAL A 45 17.76 25.68 34.10
C VAL A 45 18.77 26.04 33.01
N LEU A 46 19.70 26.96 33.29
CA LEU A 46 20.71 27.40 32.33
C LEU A 46 21.73 26.30 32.00
N GLU A 47 22.11 25.49 33.00
CA GLU A 47 23.06 24.38 32.86
C GLU A 47 22.40 23.09 32.35
N SER A 48 21.06 23.08 32.19
CA SER A 48 20.33 21.91 31.69
C SER A 48 20.73 21.55 30.25
N PRO A 49 20.98 20.26 29.95
CA PRO A 49 21.38 19.85 28.62
C PRO A 49 20.26 20.01 27.60
N LEU A 50 20.61 20.41 26.38
CA LEU A 50 19.64 20.51 25.30
C LEU A 50 19.06 19.14 24.93
N PRO A 51 17.75 19.06 24.63
CA PRO A 51 17.12 17.85 24.15
C PRO A 51 17.66 17.47 22.77
N LYS A 52 17.73 16.17 22.48
CA LYS A 52 18.12 15.69 21.16
C LYS A 52 17.10 16.15 20.12
N ALA A 53 17.59 16.68 19.01
CA ALA A 53 16.75 17.02 17.88
C ALA A 53 16.08 15.75 17.33
N PRO A 54 14.79 15.81 16.94
CA PRO A 54 14.17 14.74 16.16
C PRO A 54 14.94 14.50 14.86
N LEU A 55 14.84 13.29 14.33
CA LEU A 55 15.31 12.99 12.98
C LEU A 55 14.48 13.76 11.95
N ASP A 56 15.11 14.08 10.82
CA ASP A 56 14.41 14.70 9.71
C ASP A 56 13.32 13.76 9.15
N THR A 57 12.23 14.37 8.68
CA THR A 57 11.12 13.62 8.08
C THR A 57 11.58 12.99 6.76
N SER A 58 11.31 11.69 6.58
CA SER A 58 11.58 10.96 5.33
C SER A 58 10.39 10.09 4.93
N VAL A 59 10.35 9.69 3.65
CA VAL A 59 9.30 8.84 3.07
C VAL A 59 9.92 7.54 2.57
N THR A 60 9.30 6.42 2.90
CA THR A 60 9.71 5.08 2.44
C THR A 60 8.52 4.36 1.85
N SER A 61 8.69 3.83 0.64
CA SER A 61 7.63 3.13 -0.11
C SER A 61 7.78 1.62 0.02
N HIS A 62 6.67 0.91 0.14
CA HIS A 62 6.60 -0.55 0.12
C HIS A 62 5.25 -1.01 -0.47
N TRP A 63 5.17 -2.28 -0.85
CA TRP A 63 3.93 -2.88 -1.36
C TRP A 63 2.99 -3.27 -0.21
N LEU A 64 1.88 -2.56 -0.09
CA LEU A 64 0.82 -2.93 0.86
C LEU A 64 -0.01 -4.13 0.35
N ALA A 65 -0.27 -4.17 -0.95
CA ALA A 65 -1.06 -5.23 -1.57
C ALA A 65 -0.61 -5.48 -3.02
N ILE A 66 -0.63 -6.74 -3.45
CA ILE A 66 -0.46 -7.18 -4.83
C ILE A 66 -1.68 -8.04 -5.14
N GLU A 67 -2.43 -7.72 -6.20
CA GLU A 67 -3.65 -8.47 -6.54
C GLU A 67 -4.69 -8.56 -5.39
N GLY A 68 -4.74 -7.54 -4.52
CA GLY A 68 -5.62 -7.53 -3.34
C GLY A 68 -5.13 -8.39 -2.17
N ILE A 69 -3.98 -9.05 -2.28
CA ILE A 69 -3.36 -9.84 -1.21
C ILE A 69 -2.21 -9.04 -0.61
N GLN A 70 -2.17 -8.94 0.73
CA GLN A 70 -1.08 -8.30 1.45
C GLN A 70 0.16 -9.21 1.44
N PRO A 71 1.32 -8.78 0.88
CA PRO A 71 2.56 -9.54 0.94
C PRO A 71 3.06 -9.69 2.37
N ALA A 72 3.65 -10.85 2.70
CA ALA A 72 4.28 -11.11 3.99
C ALA A 72 5.69 -10.48 4.09
N ILE A 73 5.78 -9.16 3.93
CA ILE A 73 6.99 -8.37 4.12
C ILE A 73 7.03 -7.77 5.54
N PRO A 74 8.22 -7.45 6.09
CA PRO A 74 8.35 -6.91 7.45
C PRO A 74 7.56 -5.63 7.71
N GLU A 75 7.34 -4.81 6.67
CA GLU A 75 6.58 -3.56 6.74
C GLU A 75 5.06 -3.78 6.84
N ASN A 76 4.57 -4.98 6.51
CA ASN A 76 3.16 -5.34 6.52
C ASN A 76 2.79 -6.11 7.79
N ALA A 77 1.60 -5.84 8.34
CA ALA A 77 1.09 -6.55 9.52
C ALA A 77 0.77 -8.01 9.20
N SER A 78 1.06 -8.91 10.16
CA SER A 78 0.61 -10.31 10.08
C SER A 78 -0.91 -10.40 10.19
N ILE A 79 -1.55 -11.09 9.25
CA ILE A 79 -3.03 -11.28 9.19
C ILE A 79 -3.53 -12.13 10.38
N GLU A 80 -2.63 -12.84 11.06
CA GLU A 80 -2.93 -13.63 12.26
C GLU A 80 -2.93 -12.75 13.53
N ALA A 81 -4.11 -12.20 13.81
CA ALA A 81 -4.61 -11.71 15.11
C ALA A 81 -4.14 -10.34 15.66
N PRO A 82 -5.05 -9.63 16.36
CA PRO A 82 -4.70 -8.49 17.20
C PRO A 82 -4.01 -9.03 18.47
N SER A 83 -2.68 -8.96 18.52
CA SER A 83 -1.95 -9.23 19.75
C SER A 83 -0.93 -8.15 20.01
N ASP A 84 -1.04 -7.59 21.22
CA ASP A 84 -0.13 -6.67 21.87
C ASP A 84 1.34 -6.88 21.51
N GLY A 85 2.01 -5.74 21.30
CA GLY A 85 3.34 -5.65 20.75
C GLY A 85 4.35 -6.60 21.37
N LYS A 86 4.97 -7.42 20.53
CA LYS A 86 6.31 -7.97 20.72
C LYS A 86 6.99 -8.06 19.36
N LYS A 87 8.11 -7.32 19.23
CA LYS A 87 8.99 -7.33 18.06
C LYS A 87 9.53 -8.75 17.85
N ALA A 88 9.37 -9.28 16.64
CA ALA A 88 10.08 -10.47 16.19
C ALA A 88 11.27 -10.03 15.32
N GLU A 89 12.50 -10.22 15.82
CA GLU A 89 13.70 -10.25 14.99
C GLU A 89 13.75 -11.56 14.23
N TYR A 90 13.77 -11.55 12.89
CA TYR A 90 14.31 -12.68 12.12
C TYR A 90 15.01 -12.23 10.84
N LYS A 91 16.02 -13.04 10.51
CA LYS A 91 17.11 -12.79 9.58
C LYS A 91 16.69 -12.80 8.11
N GLU A 92 17.44 -12.00 7.37
CA GLU A 92 17.60 -11.98 5.92
C GLU A 92 17.94 -13.39 5.39
N ASP A 93 16.94 -14.07 4.83
CA ASP A 93 17.16 -15.09 3.82
C ASP A 93 15.97 -15.09 2.86
N GLY A 94 16.27 -15.19 1.57
CA GLY A 94 15.42 -14.75 0.46
C GLY A 94 13.95 -15.15 0.57
N LEU A 95 13.06 -14.16 0.72
CA LEU A 95 11.62 -14.38 0.74
C LEU A 95 11.17 -14.75 -0.68
N SER A 96 11.02 -16.05 -0.93
CA SER A 96 10.24 -16.55 -2.06
C SER A 96 8.83 -16.00 -1.91
N VAL A 97 8.46 -15.03 -2.74
CA VAL A 97 7.07 -14.63 -2.89
C VAL A 97 6.36 -15.84 -3.48
N ASP A 98 5.75 -16.67 -2.61
CA ASP A 98 4.79 -17.67 -3.04
C ASP A 98 3.55 -16.90 -3.50
N VAL A 99 3.66 -16.32 -4.71
CA VAL A 99 2.50 -15.91 -5.48
C VAL A 99 1.84 -17.22 -5.89
N LYS A 100 1.09 -17.81 -4.96
CA LYS A 100 0.23 -18.95 -5.23
C LYS A 100 -0.88 -18.48 -6.16
N LEU A 101 -0.58 -18.43 -7.46
CA LEU A 101 -1.55 -18.15 -8.51
C LEU A 101 -2.49 -19.38 -8.64
N PRO A 102 -3.81 -19.20 -8.71
CA PRO A 102 -4.58 -18.06 -8.21
C PRO A 102 -5.77 -18.50 -7.35
N VAL A 103 -6.22 -17.59 -6.48
CA VAL A 103 -7.63 -17.45 -6.11
C VAL A 103 -8.44 -17.75 -7.36
N LYS A 104 -9.39 -18.71 -7.32
CA LYS A 104 -10.25 -19.01 -8.47
C LYS A 104 -10.89 -17.69 -8.90
N HIS A 105 -10.36 -17.08 -9.95
CA HIS A 105 -10.87 -15.82 -10.43
C HIS A 105 -12.29 -16.13 -10.88
N VAL A 106 -13.28 -15.56 -10.19
CA VAL A 106 -14.67 -15.66 -10.62
C VAL A 106 -14.77 -14.78 -11.86
N LEU A 107 -14.39 -15.33 -13.01
CA LEU A 107 -14.57 -14.69 -14.30
C LEU A 107 -16.07 -14.66 -14.59
N SER A 108 -16.59 -13.48 -14.92
CA SER A 108 -17.97 -13.38 -15.40
C SER A 108 -18.13 -14.16 -16.71
N ARG A 109 -19.37 -14.59 -17.01
CA ARG A 109 -19.68 -15.29 -18.26
C ARG A 109 -19.29 -14.46 -19.49
N GLU A 110 -19.48 -13.14 -19.43
CA GLU A 110 -19.13 -12.22 -20.50
C GLU A 110 -17.62 -12.17 -20.74
N LEU A 111 -16.84 -12.19 -19.66
CA LEU A 111 -15.39 -12.13 -19.73
C LEU A 111 -14.78 -13.45 -20.25
N GLN A 112 -15.41 -14.59 -19.93
CA GLN A 112 -15.07 -15.89 -20.55
C GLN A 112 -15.38 -15.88 -22.05
N LEU A 113 -16.56 -15.41 -22.46
CA LEU A 113 -16.92 -15.31 -23.88
C LEU A 113 -16.00 -14.35 -24.64
N TYR A 114 -15.55 -13.27 -23.98
CA TYR A 114 -14.55 -12.36 -24.54
C TYR A 114 -13.23 -13.09 -24.77
N PHE A 115 -12.71 -13.79 -23.75
CA PHE A 115 -11.49 -14.58 -23.86
C PHE A 115 -11.57 -15.61 -24.99
N ASP A 116 -12.64 -16.43 -25.03
CA ASP A 116 -12.84 -17.44 -26.06
C ASP A 116 -12.85 -16.85 -27.47
N LYS A 117 -13.48 -15.67 -27.63
CA LYS A 117 -13.54 -14.98 -28.91
C LYS A 117 -12.18 -14.46 -29.35
N ILE A 118 -11.36 -13.94 -28.43
CA ILE A 118 -10.00 -13.48 -28.74
C ILE A 118 -9.09 -14.68 -29.11
N VAL A 119 -9.22 -15.79 -28.40
CA VAL A 119 -8.50 -17.04 -28.70
C VAL A 119 -8.87 -17.58 -30.09
N ASP A 120 -10.16 -17.66 -30.42
CA ASP A 120 -10.63 -18.11 -31.74
C ASP A 120 -10.07 -17.22 -32.88
N ILE A 121 -10.14 -15.89 -32.72
CA ILE A 121 -9.63 -14.96 -33.73
C ILE A 121 -8.11 -15.11 -33.91
N THR A 122 -7.37 -15.29 -32.82
CA THR A 122 -5.91 -15.48 -32.84
C THR A 122 -5.52 -16.78 -33.53
N MET A 123 -6.22 -17.89 -33.25
CA MET A 123 -5.90 -19.22 -33.79
C MET A 123 -6.32 -19.40 -35.25
N ASN A 124 -7.52 -18.91 -35.60
CA ASN A 124 -8.14 -19.22 -36.89
C ASN A 124 -8.09 -18.06 -37.90
N LYS A 125 -7.85 -16.81 -37.45
CA LYS A 125 -8.04 -15.58 -38.25
C LYS A 125 -6.94 -14.53 -38.02
N SER A 126 -5.71 -14.94 -37.72
CA SER A 126 -4.58 -14.05 -37.38
C SER A 126 -4.25 -12.96 -38.42
N VAL A 127 -4.59 -13.15 -39.70
CA VAL A 127 -4.35 -12.17 -40.79
C VAL A 127 -5.55 -11.24 -41.05
N SER A 128 -6.65 -11.40 -40.31
CA SER A 128 -7.91 -10.67 -40.53
C SER A 128 -7.88 -9.24 -40.00
N VAL A 129 -8.68 -8.34 -40.58
CA VAL A 129 -9.03 -7.02 -40.02
C VAL A 129 -9.59 -7.16 -38.59
N LEU A 130 -10.30 -8.26 -38.33
CA LEU A 130 -10.85 -8.58 -37.01
C LEU A 130 -9.76 -8.82 -35.96
N PHE A 131 -8.62 -9.39 -36.35
CA PHE A 131 -7.49 -9.58 -35.44
C PHE A 131 -6.88 -8.25 -35.02
N LYS A 132 -6.72 -7.30 -35.95
CA LYS A 132 -6.27 -5.94 -35.62
C LYS A 132 -7.24 -5.22 -34.68
N GLN A 133 -8.55 -5.36 -34.90
CA GLN A 133 -9.56 -4.77 -34.01
C GLN A 133 -9.57 -5.44 -32.62
N ALA A 134 -9.36 -6.76 -32.57
CA ALA A 134 -9.23 -7.51 -31.32
C ALA A 134 -8.02 -7.02 -30.50
N LEU A 135 -6.86 -6.81 -31.14
CA LEU A 135 -5.68 -6.25 -30.48
C LEU A 135 -5.90 -4.82 -29.99
N LEU A 136 -6.58 -3.98 -30.78
CA LEU A 136 -6.93 -2.62 -30.35
C LEU A 136 -7.87 -2.63 -29.14
N SER A 137 -8.85 -3.54 -29.11
CA SER A 137 -9.73 -3.74 -27.96
C SER A 137 -8.91 -4.16 -26.73
N LEU A 138 -7.98 -5.12 -26.88
CA LEU A 138 -7.15 -5.60 -25.79
C LEU A 138 -6.23 -4.50 -25.21
N ALA A 139 -5.75 -3.60 -26.07
CA ALA A 139 -4.88 -2.49 -25.66
C ALA A 139 -5.62 -1.33 -24.99
N THR A 140 -6.93 -1.18 -25.22
CA THR A 140 -7.71 -0.02 -24.77
C THR A 140 -8.63 -0.34 -23.59
N ASP A 141 -9.02 -1.59 -23.41
CA ASP A 141 -10.00 -1.99 -22.40
C ASP A 141 -9.37 -2.07 -21.00
N SER A 142 -9.98 -1.38 -20.03
CA SER A 142 -9.53 -1.29 -18.64
C SER A 142 -10.04 -2.43 -17.75
N GLY A 143 -10.95 -3.28 -18.24
CA GLY A 143 -11.57 -4.37 -17.49
C GLY A 143 -10.87 -5.73 -17.58
N LEU A 144 -9.69 -5.78 -18.21
CA LEU A 144 -9.03 -7.04 -18.58
C LEU A 144 -8.11 -7.64 -17.51
N HIS A 145 -7.91 -6.92 -16.40
CA HIS A 145 -7.06 -7.34 -15.30
C HIS A 145 -7.28 -8.80 -14.86
N PRO A 146 -8.52 -9.29 -14.67
CA PRO A 146 -8.78 -10.70 -14.34
C PRO A 146 -8.34 -11.72 -15.41
N LEU A 147 -8.26 -11.31 -16.67
CA LEU A 147 -7.90 -12.18 -17.80
C LEU A 147 -6.40 -12.26 -18.05
N VAL A 148 -5.61 -11.32 -17.50
CA VAL A 148 -4.16 -11.26 -17.75
C VAL A 148 -3.46 -12.59 -17.45
N PRO A 149 -3.69 -13.26 -16.29
CA PRO A 149 -3.04 -14.55 -16.01
C PRO A 149 -3.40 -15.64 -17.03
N TYR A 150 -4.64 -15.64 -17.52
CA TYR A 150 -5.14 -16.61 -18.49
C TYR A 150 -4.54 -16.38 -19.87
N PHE A 151 -4.44 -15.13 -20.31
CA PHE A 151 -3.73 -14.79 -21.55
C PHE A 151 -2.25 -15.12 -21.47
N THR A 152 -1.58 -14.81 -20.36
CA THR A 152 -0.16 -15.17 -20.19
C THR A 152 0.06 -16.68 -20.26
N TYR A 153 -0.78 -17.47 -19.58
CA TYR A 153 -0.70 -18.93 -19.65
C TYR A 153 -0.94 -19.44 -21.08
N PHE A 154 -2.01 -18.96 -21.73
CA PHE A 154 -2.35 -19.33 -23.10
C PHE A 154 -1.19 -19.02 -24.08
N ILE A 155 -0.63 -17.81 -24.02
CA ILE A 155 0.48 -17.41 -24.90
C ILE A 155 1.71 -18.29 -24.63
N ALA A 156 2.07 -18.52 -23.37
CA ALA A 156 3.23 -19.34 -23.02
C ALA A 156 3.09 -20.79 -23.55
N ASP A 157 1.91 -21.36 -23.37
CA ASP A 157 1.56 -22.73 -23.78
C ASP A 157 1.51 -22.87 -25.31
N GLU A 158 0.93 -21.89 -26.00
CA GLU A 158 0.86 -21.87 -27.46
C GLU A 158 2.21 -21.64 -28.14
N VAL A 159 3.04 -20.74 -27.60
CA VAL A 159 4.42 -20.55 -28.08
C VAL A 159 5.21 -21.84 -27.91
N ALA A 160 5.07 -22.54 -26.78
CA ALA A 160 5.77 -23.80 -26.54
C ALA A 160 5.31 -24.93 -27.50
N ARG A 161 4.01 -25.02 -27.81
CA ARG A 161 3.46 -26.05 -28.71
C ARG A 161 3.68 -25.76 -30.19
N ASN A 162 3.66 -24.49 -30.59
CA ASN A 162 3.58 -24.09 -32.00
C ASN A 162 4.85 -23.38 -32.52
N LEU A 163 6.04 -23.80 -32.05
CA LEU A 163 7.33 -23.27 -32.50
C LEU A 163 7.56 -23.34 -34.02
N ASN A 164 6.90 -24.27 -34.71
CA ASN A 164 7.03 -24.46 -36.15
C ASN A 164 6.02 -23.65 -36.97
N ASN A 165 5.03 -23.02 -36.33
CA ASN A 165 3.99 -22.24 -36.98
C ASN A 165 4.32 -20.74 -36.91
N PHE A 166 5.19 -20.29 -37.83
CA PHE A 166 5.67 -18.90 -37.86
C PHE A 166 4.54 -17.87 -37.93
N PRO A 167 3.49 -18.01 -38.77
CA PRO A 167 2.39 -17.05 -38.80
C PRO A 167 1.67 -16.88 -37.45
N LEU A 168 1.47 -17.97 -36.71
CA LEU A 168 0.86 -17.92 -35.37
C LEU A 168 1.80 -17.29 -34.35
N MET A 169 3.10 -17.61 -34.40
CA MET A 169 4.11 -17.03 -33.52
C MET A 169 4.25 -15.51 -33.72
N PHE A 170 4.14 -15.03 -34.96
CA PHE A 170 4.10 -13.59 -35.25
C PHE A 170 2.83 -12.91 -34.73
N ALA A 171 1.71 -13.63 -34.62
CA ALA A 171 0.47 -13.10 -34.07
C ALA A 171 0.48 -13.03 -32.53
N LEU A 172 1.25 -13.90 -31.87
CA LEU A 172 1.37 -13.96 -30.40
C LEU A 172 2.47 -13.03 -29.83
N LYS A 173 3.18 -12.31 -30.70
CA LYS A 173 4.25 -11.37 -30.33
C LYS A 173 3.71 -9.96 -30.19
#